data_AF-A0A2E0TN66-F1
#
_entry.id   AF-A0A2E0TN66-F1
#
_cell.length_a   1.000
_cell.length_b   1.000
_cell.length_c   1.000
_cell.angle_alpha   90.00
_cell.angle_beta   90.00
_cell.angle_gamma   90.00
#
_symmetry.space_group_name_H-M   'P 1'
#
loop_
_entity.id
_entity.type
_entity.pdbx_description
1 polymer ?
#
loop_
_entity_poly.entity_id
_entity_poly.type
_entity_poly.pdbx_seq_one_letter_code
_entity_poly.pdbx_strand_id
1 'polypeptide(L)'
;MSPWQRLAHDVGKYVARAARNLPASGPVPAVLVGMLVDDLFALRDGQPASAVFAELRAELEERGEEPRLDAVEAHLVAIDALEEAVRRGEDGAVRAAAEHACAVEAELRALAEARA
;
A
#
# COMPACT_ATOMS: atom_id res chain seq x y z
N MET A 1 2.78 20.43 -0.38
CA MET A 1 2.16 19.16 0.07
C MET A 1 2.56 18.96 1.52
N SER A 2 1.62 18.80 2.44
CA SER A 2 1.95 18.46 3.83
C SER A 2 2.62 17.08 3.91
N PRO A 3 3.42 16.78 4.95
CA PRO A 3 3.97 15.43 5.15
C PRO A 3 2.90 14.33 5.09
N TRP A 4 1.72 14.65 5.60
CA TRP A 4 0.52 13.81 5.56
C TRP A 4 -0.01 13.55 4.16
N GLN A 5 -0.16 14.59 3.36
CA GLN A 5 -0.55 14.46 1.96
C GLN A 5 0.52 13.70 1.15
N ARG A 6 1.80 13.84 1.51
CA ARG A 6 2.89 13.08 0.90
C ARG A 6 2.77 11.60 1.21
N LEU A 7 2.55 11.22 2.47
CA LEU A 7 2.37 9.81 2.85
C LEU A 7 1.18 9.16 2.12
N ALA A 8 0.03 9.86 2.08
CA ALA A 8 -1.14 9.38 1.35
C ALA A 8 -0.91 9.28 -0.16
N HIS A 9 -0.10 10.18 -0.73
CA HIS A 9 0.21 10.17 -2.16
C HIS A 9 1.27 9.12 -2.53
N ASP A 10 2.41 9.13 -1.85
CA ASP A 10 3.60 8.36 -2.21
C ASP A 10 3.49 6.88 -1.79
N VAL A 11 2.61 6.56 -0.84
CA VAL A 11 2.28 5.17 -0.48
C VAL A 11 0.83 4.86 -0.87
N GLY A 12 -0.14 5.48 -0.19
CA GLY A 12 -1.56 5.09 -0.29
C GLY A 12 -2.10 5.04 -1.72
N LYS A 13 -1.96 6.14 -2.48
CA LYS A 13 -2.45 6.21 -3.87
C LYS A 13 -1.80 5.16 -4.77
N TYR A 14 -0.52 4.89 -4.61
CA TYR A 14 0.18 3.94 -5.48
C TYR A 14 -0.17 2.50 -5.15
N VAL A 15 -0.16 2.10 -3.87
CA VAL A 15 -0.50 0.72 -3.49
C VAL A 15 -1.92 0.34 -3.90
N ALA A 16 -2.87 1.28 -3.84
CA ALA A 16 -4.25 1.01 -4.22
C ALA A 16 -4.55 1.14 -5.74
N ARG A 17 -3.58 1.56 -6.56
CA ARG A 17 -3.80 1.87 -7.98
C ARG A 17 -4.22 0.63 -8.77
N ALA A 18 -3.42 -0.43 -8.77
CA ALA A 18 -3.81 -1.69 -9.40
C ALA A 18 -4.94 -2.39 -8.64
N ALA A 19 -4.91 -2.34 -7.29
CA ALA A 19 -5.88 -3.01 -6.42
C ALA A 19 -7.34 -2.62 -6.75
N ARG A 20 -7.61 -1.32 -6.95
CA ARG A 20 -8.95 -0.80 -7.27
C ARG A 20 -9.49 -1.24 -8.64
N ASN A 21 -8.61 -1.70 -9.53
CA ASN A 21 -8.98 -2.12 -10.87
C ASN A 21 -9.18 -3.65 -10.98
N LEU A 22 -8.96 -4.40 -9.89
CA LEU A 22 -9.18 -5.84 -9.90
C LEU A 22 -10.66 -6.18 -10.11
N PRO A 23 -10.98 -7.21 -10.89
CA PRO A 23 -12.35 -7.65 -11.07
C PRO A 23 -12.88 -8.26 -9.76
N ALA A 24 -14.09 -7.87 -9.36
CA ALA A 24 -14.73 -8.37 -8.15
C ALA A 24 -14.95 -9.90 -8.16
N SER A 25 -15.07 -10.50 -9.34
CA SER A 25 -15.22 -11.94 -9.52
C SER A 25 -14.54 -12.42 -10.79
N GLY A 26 -14.33 -13.74 -10.89
CA GLY A 26 -13.66 -14.36 -12.02
C GLY A 26 -12.12 -14.30 -11.95
N PRO A 27 -11.44 -14.76 -13.00
CA PRO A 27 -9.98 -14.81 -13.05
C PRO A 27 -9.38 -13.40 -13.05
N VAL A 28 -8.28 -13.21 -12.33
CA VAL A 28 -7.57 -11.93 -12.33
C VAL A 28 -6.66 -11.84 -13.56
N PRO A 29 -6.77 -10.79 -14.41
CA PRO A 29 -5.88 -10.60 -15.54
C PRO A 29 -4.41 -10.51 -15.11
N ALA A 30 -3.53 -11.28 -15.75
CA ALA A 30 -2.10 -11.30 -15.45
C ALA A 30 -1.44 -9.92 -15.51
N VAL A 31 -1.92 -9.03 -16.40
CA VAL A 31 -1.46 -7.64 -16.47
C VAL A 31 -1.74 -6.86 -15.18
N LEU A 32 -2.90 -7.07 -14.55
CA LEU A 32 -3.25 -6.43 -13.29
C LEU A 32 -2.46 -7.03 -12.13
N VAL A 33 -2.15 -8.33 -12.18
CA VAL A 33 -1.24 -8.97 -11.21
C VAL A 33 0.15 -8.34 -11.29
N GLY A 34 0.70 -8.19 -12.51
CA GLY A 34 2.01 -7.56 -12.71
C GLY A 34 2.03 -6.12 -12.20
N MET A 35 1.00 -5.33 -12.52
CA MET A 35 0.87 -3.97 -11.98
C MET A 35 0.75 -3.93 -10.46
N LEU A 36 0.02 -4.87 -9.86
CA LEU A 36 -0.10 -4.96 -8.40
C LEU A 36 1.25 -5.33 -7.75
N VAL A 37 2.01 -6.25 -8.36
CA VAL A 37 3.36 -6.58 -7.91
C VAL A 37 4.27 -5.34 -7.95
N ASP A 38 4.20 -4.56 -9.02
CA ASP A 38 5.00 -3.34 -9.15
C ASP A 38 4.59 -2.30 -8.10
N ASP A 39 3.29 -2.09 -7.90
CA ASP A 39 2.73 -1.13 -6.95
C ASP A 39 3.04 -1.49 -5.47
N LEU A 40 3.12 -2.79 -5.14
CA LEU A 40 3.34 -3.25 -3.77
C LEU A 40 4.81 -3.52 -3.44
N PHE A 41 5.56 -4.09 -4.38
CA PHE A 41 6.89 -4.66 -4.10
C PHE A 41 8.02 -4.01 -4.90
N ALA A 42 7.73 -3.09 -5.83
CA ALA A 42 8.73 -2.40 -6.64
C ALA A 42 8.41 -0.91 -6.84
N LEU A 43 7.87 -0.28 -5.80
CA LEU A 43 7.24 1.03 -5.85
C LEU A 43 8.20 2.17 -6.22
N ARG A 44 9.16 2.48 -5.33
CA ARG A 44 10.13 3.57 -5.52
C ARG A 44 11.53 2.98 -5.63
N ASP A 45 12.18 3.18 -6.76
CA ASP A 45 13.52 2.62 -7.03
C ASP A 45 13.60 1.10 -6.77
N GLY A 46 12.47 0.39 -6.96
CA GLY A 46 12.35 -1.05 -6.71
C GLY A 46 12.12 -1.45 -5.25
N GLN A 47 11.91 -0.49 -4.33
CA GLN A 47 11.62 -0.78 -2.92
C GLN A 47 10.16 -1.20 -2.72
N PRO A 48 9.88 -2.10 -1.76
CA PRO A 48 8.52 -2.43 -1.38
C PRO A 48 7.84 -1.25 -0.68
N ALA A 49 6.51 -1.21 -0.77
CA ALA A 49 5.70 -0.15 -0.18
C ALA A 49 5.88 -0.05 1.34
N SER A 50 6.13 -1.16 2.03
CA SER A 50 6.42 -1.20 3.46
C SER A 50 7.72 -0.43 3.81
N ALA A 51 8.76 -0.56 3.00
CA ALA A 51 10.01 0.19 3.18
C ALA A 51 9.81 1.69 2.94
N VAL A 52 9.13 2.06 1.85
CA VAL A 52 8.82 3.47 1.54
C VAL A 52 7.98 4.10 2.66
N PHE A 53 7.01 3.35 3.19
CA PHE A 53 6.21 3.78 4.34
C PHE A 53 7.07 3.98 5.60
N ALA A 54 7.96 3.05 5.92
CA ALA A 54 8.84 3.16 7.09
C ALA A 54 9.74 4.41 7.02
N GLU A 55 10.29 4.71 5.85
CA GLU A 55 11.08 5.94 5.62
C GLU A 55 10.25 7.20 5.87
N LEU A 56 9.05 7.29 5.31
CA LEU A 56 8.17 8.45 5.47
C LEU A 56 7.62 8.57 6.89
N ARG A 57 7.40 7.45 7.59
CA ARG A 57 7.04 7.43 9.01
C ARG A 57 8.17 8.00 9.85
N ALA A 58 9.42 7.59 9.63
CA ALA A 58 10.56 8.14 10.34
C ALA A 58 10.69 9.66 10.12
N GLU A 59 10.47 10.15 8.88
CA GLU A 59 10.43 11.60 8.61
C GLU A 59 9.34 12.35 9.40
N LEU A 60 8.20 11.72 9.69
CA LEU A 60 7.14 12.29 10.52
C LEU A 60 7.54 12.32 12.00
N GLU A 61 8.08 11.21 12.51
CA GLU A 61 8.54 11.09 13.90
C GLU A 61 9.64 12.12 14.22
N GLU A 62 10.59 12.34 13.31
CA GLU A 62 11.64 13.37 13.44
C GLU A 62 11.06 14.79 13.53
N ARG A 63 9.86 15.01 13.00
CA ARG A 63 9.13 16.29 13.06
C ARG A 63 8.25 16.41 14.29
N GLY A 64 8.25 15.41 15.18
CA GLY A 64 7.41 15.35 16.37
C GLY A 64 5.95 14.99 16.06
N GLU A 65 5.68 14.45 14.87
CA GLU A 65 4.37 13.91 14.51
C GLU A 65 4.33 12.44 14.92
N GLU A 66 3.63 12.10 16.01
CA GLU A 66 3.44 10.72 16.47
C GLU A 66 2.01 10.23 16.22
N PRO A 67 1.71 9.77 15.01
CA PRO A 67 0.42 9.16 14.72
C PRO A 67 0.35 7.68 15.08
N ARG A 68 -0.88 7.24 15.36
CA ARG A 68 -1.22 5.83 15.40
C ARG A 68 -1.30 5.30 13.97
N LEU A 69 -0.14 4.91 13.42
CA LEU A 69 -0.03 4.28 12.10
C LEU A 69 0.05 2.74 12.17
N ASP A 70 -0.19 2.16 13.36
CA ASP A 70 -0.06 0.72 13.59
C ASP A 70 -0.99 -0.11 12.68
N ALA A 71 -2.15 0.43 12.31
CA ALA A 71 -3.08 -0.23 11.40
C ALA A 71 -2.54 -0.30 9.96
N VAL A 72 -1.97 0.82 9.47
CA VAL A 72 -1.30 0.87 8.17
C VAL A 72 -0.11 -0.08 8.13
N GLU A 73 0.70 -0.09 9.19
CA GLU A 73 1.84 -1.00 9.33
C GLU A 73 1.39 -2.46 9.31
N ALA A 74 0.33 -2.82 10.06
CA ALA A 74 -0.20 -4.17 10.07
C ALA A 74 -0.68 -4.62 8.68
N HIS A 75 -1.31 -3.73 7.90
CA HIS A 75 -1.71 -4.03 6.53
C HIS A 75 -0.52 -4.23 5.59
N LEU A 76 0.53 -3.41 5.71
CA LEU A 76 1.74 -3.55 4.90
C LEU A 76 2.49 -4.84 5.25
N VAL A 77 2.56 -5.22 6.52
CA VAL A 77 3.13 -6.51 6.95
C VAL A 77 2.32 -7.69 6.38
N ALA A 78 0.99 -7.58 6.39
CA ALA A 78 0.13 -8.61 5.78
C ALA A 78 0.35 -8.73 4.26
N ILE A 79 0.57 -7.61 3.57
CA ILE A 79 0.93 -7.59 2.14
C ILE A 79 2.29 -8.27 1.90
N ASP A 80 3.31 -7.94 2.68
CA ASP A 80 4.65 -8.52 2.57
C ASP A 80 4.63 -10.04 2.76
N ALA A 81 3.82 -10.53 3.70
CA ALA A 81 3.63 -11.97 3.93
C ALA A 81 2.98 -12.71 2.74
N LEU A 82 2.29 -11.99 1.85
CA LEU A 82 1.63 -12.55 0.66
C LEU A 82 2.51 -12.50 -0.60
N GLU A 83 3.69 -11.87 -0.55
CA GLU A 83 4.49 -11.53 -1.72
C GLU A 83 4.70 -12.70 -2.69
N GLU A 84 5.18 -13.84 -2.18
CA GLU A 84 5.49 -14.99 -3.03
C GLU A 84 4.26 -15.53 -3.76
N ALA A 85 3.12 -15.62 -3.05
CA ALA A 85 1.86 -16.09 -3.62
C ALA A 85 1.27 -15.09 -4.63
N VAL A 86 1.38 -13.78 -4.36
CA VAL A 86 0.98 -12.72 -5.30
C VAL A 86 1.83 -12.76 -6.57
N ARG A 87 3.16 -12.93 -6.45
CA ARG A 87 4.08 -13.05 -7.59
C ARG A 87 3.80 -14.28 -8.45
N ARG A 88 3.29 -15.36 -7.86
CA ARG A 88 2.80 -16.55 -8.59
C ARG A 88 1.42 -16.37 -9.22
N GLY A 89 0.74 -15.26 -8.95
CA GLY A 89 -0.60 -14.98 -9.45
C GLY A 89 -1.67 -15.83 -8.78
N GLU A 90 -1.47 -16.25 -7.53
CA GLU A 90 -2.48 -17.01 -6.79
C GLU A 90 -3.68 -16.10 -6.47
N ASP A 91 -4.84 -16.38 -7.10
CA ASP A 91 -6.03 -15.52 -7.04
C ASP A 91 -6.43 -15.08 -5.63
N GLY A 92 -6.36 -15.99 -4.65
CA GLY A 92 -6.69 -15.69 -3.26
C GLY A 92 -5.72 -14.68 -2.62
N ALA A 93 -4.42 -14.85 -2.86
CA ALA A 93 -3.39 -13.94 -2.35
C ALA A 93 -3.44 -12.57 -3.04
N VAL A 94 -3.66 -12.55 -4.36
CA VAL A 94 -3.81 -11.30 -5.14
C VAL A 94 -4.99 -10.48 -4.62
N ARG A 95 -6.12 -11.12 -4.33
CA ARG A 95 -7.32 -10.46 -3.78
C ARG A 95 -7.09 -9.96 -2.35
N ALA A 96 -6.51 -10.78 -1.48
CA ALA A 96 -6.19 -10.39 -0.11
C ALA A 96 -5.20 -9.21 -0.07
N ALA A 97 -4.16 -9.22 -0.90
CA ALA A 97 -3.21 -8.12 -1.02
C ALA A 97 -3.89 -6.83 -1.51
N ALA A 98 -4.80 -6.93 -2.48
CA ALA A 98 -5.56 -5.78 -2.97
C ALA A 98 -6.52 -5.20 -1.92
N GLU A 99 -7.16 -6.04 -1.12
CA GLU A 99 -8.00 -5.61 0.01
C GLU A 99 -7.18 -4.83 1.04
N HIS A 100 -6.02 -5.35 1.45
CA HIS A 100 -5.10 -4.64 2.34
C HIS A 100 -4.59 -3.34 1.73
N ALA A 101 -4.24 -3.32 0.45
CA ALA A 101 -3.76 -2.13 -0.23
C ALA A 101 -4.83 -1.03 -0.29
N CYS A 102 -6.10 -1.41 -0.49
CA CYS A 102 -7.22 -0.48 -0.42
C CYS A 102 -7.45 0.06 1.00
N ALA A 103 -7.27 -0.79 2.04
CA ALA A 103 -7.35 -0.36 3.42
C ALA A 103 -6.24 0.65 3.79
N VAL A 104 -4.99 0.39 3.38
CA VAL A 104 -3.86 1.33 3.54
C VAL A 104 -4.20 2.70 2.95
N GLU A 105 -4.72 2.73 1.73
CA GLU A 105 -5.06 4.01 1.10
C GLU A 105 -6.18 4.75 1.81
N ALA A 106 -7.22 4.04 2.25
CA ALA A 106 -8.34 4.64 2.97
C ALA A 106 -7.89 5.25 4.30
N GLU A 107 -7.05 4.55 5.05
CA GLU A 107 -6.52 5.02 6.33
C GLU A 107 -5.58 6.23 6.15
N LEU A 108 -4.63 6.14 5.21
CA LEU A 108 -3.70 7.25 4.95
C LEU A 108 -4.41 8.49 4.41
N ARG A 109 -5.46 8.31 3.59
CA ARG A 109 -6.29 9.42 3.12
C ARG A 109 -7.03 10.08 4.28
N ALA A 110 -7.68 9.29 5.14
CA ALA A 110 -8.41 9.81 6.30
C ALA A 110 -7.49 10.59 7.26
N LEU A 111 -6.27 10.08 7.49
CA LEU A 111 -5.24 10.77 8.27
C LEU A 111 -4.80 12.07 7.61
N ALA A 112 -4.60 12.08 6.29
CA ALA A 112 -4.21 13.28 5.57
C ALA A 112 -5.30 14.37 5.59
N GLU A 113 -6.57 13.98 5.52
CA GLU A 113 -7.72 14.89 5.63
C GLU A 113 -7.86 15.46 7.05
N ALA A 114 -7.66 14.64 8.09
CA ALA A 114 -7.75 15.08 9.49
C ALA A 114 -6.60 16.01 9.92
N ARG A 115 -5.51 16.07 9.14
CA ARG A 115 -4.29 16.86 9.42
C ARG A 115 -4.02 17.94 8.37
N ALA A 116 -4.96 18.17 7.44
CA ALA A 116 -4.92 19.23 6.45
C ALA A 116 -5.40 20.57 7.04
#